data_AF-A0A3N1Y804-F1
#
_entry.id   AF-A0A3N1Y804-F1
#
_cell.length_a   1.000
_cell.length_b   1.000
_cell.length_c   1.000
_cell.angle_alpha   90.00
_cell.angle_beta   90.00
_cell.angle_gamma   90.00
#
_symmetry.space_group_name_H-M   'P 1'
#
loop_
_entity.id
_entity.type
_entity.pdbx_description
1 polymer ?
#
loop_
_entity_poly.entity_id
_entity_poly.type
_entity_poly.pdbx_seq_one_letter_code
_entity_poly.pdbx_strand_id
1 'polypeptide(L)'
;MTERAPPAEVTVWDPLVRILHWSLVLAYALAWASAETLEGLHVAVGYLVGGIVALRLLWGLVGTRHARFRDFVRPPREAIAYLRALAAGDPPHHLGHNPAGGWSVVLMLATLALVVASGLAALEPGGAGEAAEELHEFLAGLSLFLVLLHLGGVLLSSLLGGENLVRAMWTGRKRAGPGGR
;
A
#
# COMPACT_ATOMS: atom_id res chain seq x y z
N MET A 1 35.52 20.95 16.08
CA MET A 1 34.18 20.33 16.12
C MET A 1 33.46 20.74 14.85
N THR A 2 33.36 19.85 13.86
CA THR A 2 32.51 20.07 12.69
C THR A 2 31.08 19.71 13.09
N GLU A 3 30.26 20.73 13.33
CA GLU A 3 28.82 20.58 13.47
C GLU A 3 28.28 20.03 12.14
N ARG A 4 27.99 18.71 12.09
CA ARG A 4 27.30 18.14 10.94
C ARG A 4 25.89 18.73 10.97
N ALA A 5 25.59 19.62 10.01
CA ALA A 5 24.24 20.10 9.80
C ALA A 5 23.26 18.91 9.80
N PRO A 6 22.12 19.00 10.50
CA PRO A 6 21.17 17.91 10.52
C PRO A 6 20.78 17.55 9.08
N PRO A 7 20.66 16.25 8.74
CA PRO A 7 20.33 15.83 7.39
C PRO A 7 19.02 16.50 6.97
N ALA A 8 19.01 17.14 5.80
CA ALA A 8 17.84 17.85 5.30
C ALA A 8 16.63 16.89 5.24
N GLU A 9 15.54 17.20 5.94
CA GLU A 9 14.29 16.45 5.80
C GLU A 9 13.55 16.96 4.56
N VAL A 10 13.29 16.07 3.60
CA VAL A 10 12.51 16.40 2.40
C VAL A 10 11.07 15.90 2.61
N THR A 11 10.08 16.70 2.24
CA THR A 11 8.69 16.28 2.16
C THR A 11 8.52 15.37 0.97
N VAL A 12 8.37 14.07 1.21
CA VAL A 12 8.32 13.05 0.15
C VAL A 12 6.88 12.60 -0.12
N TRP A 13 5.99 12.67 0.87
CA TRP A 13 4.64 12.11 0.76
C TRP A 13 3.54 13.17 0.78
N ASP A 14 2.69 13.07 -0.24
CA ASP A 14 1.48 13.86 -0.41
C ASP A 14 0.52 13.69 0.79
N PRO A 15 0.02 14.78 1.41
CA PRO A 15 -0.86 14.69 2.58
C PRO A 15 -2.14 13.89 2.33
N LEU A 16 -2.73 13.99 1.13
CA LEU A 16 -3.94 13.24 0.80
C LEU A 16 -3.65 11.75 0.71
N VAL A 17 -2.54 11.34 0.08
CA VAL A 17 -2.11 9.94 0.05
C VAL A 17 -1.96 9.35 1.46
N ARG A 18 -1.42 10.13 2.41
CA ARG A 18 -1.25 9.69 3.79
C ARG A 18 -2.59 9.51 4.51
N ILE A 19 -3.51 10.45 4.35
CA ILE A 19 -4.87 10.34 4.92
C ILE A 19 -5.55 9.10 4.35
N LEU A 20 -5.58 8.94 3.02
CA LEU A 20 -6.19 7.79 2.36
C LEU A 20 -5.59 6.46 2.82
N HIS A 21 -4.27 6.39 2.99
CA HIS A 21 -3.61 5.19 3.47
C HIS A 21 -4.03 4.82 4.89
N TRP A 22 -3.96 5.74 5.85
CA TRP A 22 -4.32 5.44 7.23
C TRP A 22 -5.83 5.19 7.40
N SER A 23 -6.67 5.88 6.64
CA SER A 23 -8.10 5.56 6.54
C SER A 23 -8.31 4.16 5.97
N LEU A 24 -7.56 3.77 4.94
CA LEU A 24 -7.65 2.43 4.35
C LEU A 24 -7.21 1.34 5.34
N VAL A 25 -6.13 1.56 6.09
CA VAL A 25 -5.65 0.62 7.12
C VAL A 25 -6.72 0.39 8.18
N LEU A 26 -7.33 1.46 8.70
CA LEU A 26 -8.38 1.35 9.70
C LEU A 26 -9.64 0.69 9.15
N ALA A 27 -10.08 1.09 7.96
CA ALA A 27 -11.26 0.52 7.31
C ALA A 27 -11.05 -0.97 6.98
N TYR A 28 -9.87 -1.35 6.47
CA TYR A 28 -9.55 -2.75 6.20
C TYR A 28 -9.56 -3.60 7.48
N ALA A 29 -8.93 -3.11 8.56
CA ALA A 29 -8.94 -3.82 9.84
C ALA A 29 -10.36 -4.00 10.40
N LEU A 30 -11.21 -2.99 10.27
CA LEU A 30 -12.60 -3.06 10.70
C LEU A 30 -13.43 -4.00 9.82
N ALA A 31 -13.24 -3.98 8.49
CA ALA A 31 -13.88 -4.91 7.56
C ALA A 31 -13.51 -6.36 7.90
N TRP A 32 -12.22 -6.63 8.15
CA TRP A 32 -11.75 -7.96 8.55
C TRP A 32 -12.36 -8.41 9.88
N ALA A 33 -12.38 -7.53 10.89
CA ALA A 33 -12.92 -7.85 12.21
C ALA A 33 -14.45 -8.06 12.22
N SER A 34 -15.17 -7.44 11.30
CA SER A 34 -16.64 -7.51 11.23
C SER A 34 -17.17 -8.61 10.30
N ALA A 35 -16.33 -9.20 9.44
CA ALA A 35 -16.74 -10.12 8.39
C ALA A 35 -17.68 -11.25 8.86
N GLU A 36 -17.34 -11.92 9.97
CA GLU A 36 -18.06 -13.11 10.45
C GLU A 36 -19.24 -12.81 11.39
N THR A 37 -19.31 -11.61 11.95
CA THR A 37 -20.17 -11.33 13.12
C THR A 37 -21.09 -10.14 12.95
N LEU A 38 -20.76 -9.22 12.05
CA LEU A 38 -21.43 -7.95 11.88
C LEU A 38 -21.53 -7.62 10.38
N GLU A 39 -22.25 -8.45 9.63
CA GLU A 39 -22.40 -8.36 8.18
C GLU A 39 -22.76 -6.94 7.70
N GLY A 40 -23.75 -6.29 8.32
CA GLY A 40 -24.14 -4.93 7.95
C GLY A 40 -23.01 -3.90 8.13
N LEU A 41 -22.16 -4.08 9.15
CA LEU A 41 -20.97 -3.25 9.34
C LEU A 41 -19.89 -3.59 8.31
N HIS A 42 -19.67 -4.88 8.03
CA HIS A 42 -18.71 -5.35 7.03
C HIS A 42 -19.03 -4.74 5.66
N VAL A 43 -20.29 -4.81 5.22
CA VAL A 43 -20.76 -4.22 3.96
C VAL A 43 -20.60 -2.71 3.96
N ALA A 44 -21.02 -2.01 5.02
CA ALA A 44 -20.88 -0.55 5.12
C ALA A 44 -19.41 -0.09 5.04
N VAL A 45 -18.52 -0.79 5.72
CA VAL A 45 -17.07 -0.53 5.68
C VAL A 45 -16.48 -0.93 4.33
N GLY A 46 -16.99 -1.97 3.68
CA GLY A 46 -16.65 -2.37 2.32
C GLY A 46 -16.89 -1.24 1.30
N TYR A 47 -18.02 -0.54 1.39
CA TYR A 47 -18.27 0.67 0.59
C TYR A 47 -17.27 1.79 0.87
N LEU A 48 -16.89 2.01 2.14
CA LEU A 48 -15.86 2.98 2.51
C LEU A 48 -14.50 2.61 1.90
N VAL A 49 -14.09 1.34 1.99
CA VAL A 49 -12.87 0.82 1.35
C VAL A 49 -12.92 1.06 -0.15
N GLY A 50 -14.03 0.73 -0.81
CA GLY A 50 -14.25 0.99 -2.23
C GLY A 50 -14.07 2.46 -2.61
N GLY A 51 -14.66 3.37 -1.84
CA GLY A 51 -14.52 4.81 -2.03
C GLY A 51 -13.07 5.31 -1.88
N ILE A 52 -12.35 4.83 -0.85
CA ILE A 52 -10.94 5.17 -0.64
C ILE A 52 -10.07 4.64 -1.78
N VAL A 53 -10.28 3.39 -2.23
CA VAL A 53 -9.56 2.79 -3.35
C VAL A 53 -9.82 3.57 -4.64
N ALA A 54 -11.07 3.89 -4.95
CA ALA A 54 -11.44 4.67 -6.13
C ALA A 54 -10.77 6.05 -6.13
N LEU A 55 -10.82 6.76 -4.99
CA LEU A 55 -10.15 8.05 -4.84
C LEU A 55 -8.63 7.93 -4.97
N ARG A 56 -8.03 6.87 -4.42
CA ARG A 56 -6.58 6.64 -4.54
C ARG A 56 -6.18 6.34 -5.98
N LEU A 57 -6.96 5.56 -6.72
CA LEU A 57 -6.74 5.28 -8.14
C LEU A 57 -6.81 6.58 -8.95
N LEU A 58 -7.84 7.39 -8.75
CA LEU A 58 -7.98 8.70 -9.40
C LEU A 58 -6.78 9.60 -9.08
N TRP A 59 -6.42 9.73 -7.80
CA TRP A 59 -5.25 10.54 -7.38
C TRP A 59 -3.93 9.98 -7.90
N GLY A 60 -3.83 8.68 -8.15
CA GLY A 60 -2.68 8.04 -8.79
C GLY A 60 -2.51 8.40 -10.28
N LEU A 61 -3.54 8.95 -10.92
CA LEU A 61 -3.51 9.41 -12.30
C LEU A 61 -3.30 10.92 -12.39
N VAL A 62 -4.10 11.70 -11.64
CA VAL A 62 -4.18 13.17 -11.76
C VAL A 62 -3.51 13.94 -10.62
N GLY A 63 -3.11 13.26 -9.54
CA GLY A 63 -2.57 13.90 -8.35
C GLY A 63 -1.17 14.53 -8.51
N THR A 64 -0.57 14.89 -7.38
CA THR A 64 0.76 15.49 -7.31
C THR A 64 1.85 14.56 -7.84
N ARG A 65 3.04 15.11 -8.15
CA ARG A 65 4.15 14.35 -8.76
C ARG A 65 4.39 12.99 -8.06
N HIS A 66 4.55 13.02 -6.74
CA HIS A 66 4.86 11.84 -5.93
C HIS A 66 3.66 10.92 -5.66
N ALA A 67 2.43 11.37 -5.94
CA ALA A 67 1.23 10.54 -5.82
C ALA A 67 0.96 9.67 -7.06
N ARG A 68 1.51 10.06 -8.22
CA ARG A 68 1.18 9.45 -9.52
C ARG A 68 1.92 8.13 -9.76
N PHE A 69 1.23 7.13 -10.29
CA PHE A 69 1.80 5.80 -10.57
C PHE A 69 3.07 5.88 -11.43
N ARG A 70 3.09 6.79 -12.42
CA ARG A 70 4.26 6.99 -13.30
C ARG A 70 5.54 7.42 -12.59
N ASP A 71 5.45 8.02 -11.40
CA ASP A 71 6.60 8.52 -10.64
C ASP A 71 7.33 7.40 -9.88
N PHE A 72 6.57 6.40 -9.42
CA PHE A 72 7.06 5.38 -8.52
C PHE A 72 6.99 3.94 -9.04
N VAL A 73 6.14 3.66 -10.04
CA VAL A 73 6.06 2.34 -10.68
C VAL A 73 7.17 2.22 -11.71
N ARG A 74 8.20 1.46 -11.36
CA ARG A 74 9.34 1.14 -12.22
C ARG A 74 9.07 -0.13 -13.05
N PRO A 75 9.78 -0.33 -14.18
CA PRO A 75 9.66 -1.56 -14.97
C PRO A 75 9.78 -2.84 -14.11
N PRO A 76 8.98 -3.90 -14.37
CA PRO A 76 8.98 -5.13 -13.55
C PRO A 76 10.37 -5.74 -13.35
N ARG A 77 11.23 -5.66 -14.37
CA ARG A 77 12.62 -6.14 -14.30
C ARG A 77 13.44 -5.47 -13.18
N GLU A 78 13.18 -4.19 -12.91
CA GLU A 78 13.86 -3.43 -11.85
C GLU A 78 13.35 -3.84 -10.47
N ALA A 79 12.05 -4.19 -10.35
CA ALA A 79 11.50 -4.77 -9.13
C ALA A 79 12.10 -6.14 -8.83
N ILE A 80 12.20 -7.02 -9.83
CA ILE A 80 12.83 -8.33 -9.67
C ILE A 80 14.31 -8.19 -9.31
N ALA A 81 15.04 -7.29 -9.98
CA ALA A 81 16.44 -7.02 -9.66
C ALA A 81 16.60 -6.49 -8.22
N TYR A 82 15.72 -5.59 -7.78
CA TYR A 82 15.71 -5.08 -6.42
C TYR A 82 15.43 -6.18 -5.40
N LEU A 83 14.45 -7.06 -5.64
CA LEU A 83 14.15 -8.19 -4.74
C LEU A 83 15.34 -9.16 -4.62
N ARG A 84 16.07 -9.41 -5.71
CA ARG A 84 17.30 -10.22 -5.68
C ARG A 84 18.41 -9.54 -4.88
N ALA A 85 18.63 -8.24 -5.07
CA ALA A 85 19.61 -7.47 -4.31
C ALA A 85 19.27 -7.42 -2.82
N LEU A 86 17.98 -7.31 -2.49
CA LEU A 86 17.48 -7.36 -1.12
C LEU A 86 17.73 -8.72 -0.47
N ALA A 87 17.49 -9.82 -1.20
CA ALA A 87 17.82 -11.17 -0.73
C ALA A 87 19.34 -11.40 -0.55
N ALA A 88 20.16 -10.65 -1.30
CA ALA A 88 21.62 -10.65 -1.18
C ALA A 88 22.15 -9.71 -0.06
N GLY A 89 21.28 -8.91 0.57
CA GLY A 89 21.65 -8.01 1.67
C GLY A 89 22.23 -6.65 1.27
N ASP A 90 22.26 -6.29 -0.02
CA ASP A 90 22.81 -5.02 -0.53
C ASP A 90 21.79 -4.25 -1.40
N PRO A 91 20.66 -3.77 -0.82
CA PRO A 91 19.66 -3.06 -1.60
C PRO A 91 20.11 -1.62 -1.93
N PRO A 92 19.99 -1.17 -3.19
CA PRO A 92 20.28 0.22 -3.54
C PRO A 92 19.38 1.18 -2.77
N HIS A 93 19.94 2.28 -2.27
CA HIS A 93 19.19 3.34 -1.58
C HIS A 93 18.24 4.08 -2.53
N HIS A 94 16.97 4.18 -2.16
CA HIS A 94 15.95 4.93 -2.90
C HIS A 94 15.29 5.97 -1.98
N LEU A 95 15.21 7.23 -2.42
CA LEU A 95 14.61 8.31 -1.64
C LEU A 95 13.06 8.22 -1.59
N GLY A 96 12.43 7.63 -2.62
CA GLY A 96 10.97 7.39 -2.69
C GLY A 96 10.58 5.93 -2.42
N HIS A 97 9.63 5.41 -3.22
CA HIS A 97 9.39 3.96 -3.27
C HIS A 97 10.57 3.28 -3.96
N ASN A 98 11.05 2.19 -3.35
CA ASN A 98 11.86 1.25 -4.11
C ASN A 98 10.99 0.54 -5.17
N PRO A 99 11.59 -0.01 -6.24
CA PRO A 99 10.84 -0.68 -7.31
C PRO A 99 9.85 -1.74 -6.81
N ALA A 100 10.22 -2.52 -5.79
CA ALA A 100 9.34 -3.53 -5.19
C ALA A 100 8.12 -2.90 -4.48
N GLY A 101 8.31 -1.82 -3.74
CA GLY A 101 7.26 -1.10 -3.02
C GLY A 101 6.30 -0.39 -3.96
N GLY A 102 6.77 0.06 -5.13
CA GLY A 102 5.88 0.58 -6.18
C GLY A 102 4.93 -0.49 -6.70
N TRP A 103 5.43 -1.71 -6.94
CA TRP A 103 4.60 -2.85 -7.35
C TRP A 103 3.69 -3.37 -6.24
N SER A 104 4.12 -3.32 -4.97
CA SER A 104 3.23 -3.72 -3.86
C SER A 104 1.99 -2.84 -3.81
N VAL A 105 2.11 -1.53 -4.02
CA VAL A 105 0.96 -0.61 -4.07
C VAL A 105 0.02 -0.99 -5.21
N VAL A 106 0.54 -1.26 -6.41
CA VAL A 106 -0.29 -1.64 -7.56
C VAL A 106 -1.03 -2.95 -7.31
N LEU A 107 -0.33 -3.98 -6.82
CA LEU A 107 -0.93 -5.28 -6.53
C LEU A 107 -2.01 -5.17 -5.45
N MET A 108 -1.74 -4.47 -4.35
CA MET A 108 -2.71 -4.29 -3.27
C MET A 108 -3.95 -3.51 -3.73
N LEU A 109 -3.78 -2.43 -4.51
CA LEU A 109 -4.91 -1.66 -5.02
C LEU A 109 -5.75 -2.48 -6.02
N ALA A 110 -5.11 -3.26 -6.88
CA ALA A 110 -5.80 -4.15 -7.80
C ALA A 110 -6.59 -5.23 -7.06
N THR A 111 -5.96 -5.92 -6.10
CA THR A 111 -6.63 -6.94 -5.29
C THR A 111 -7.78 -6.34 -4.49
N LEU A 112 -7.60 -5.19 -3.83
CA LEU A 112 -8.67 -4.55 -3.06
C LEU A 112 -9.83 -4.09 -3.94
N ALA A 113 -9.56 -3.60 -5.16
CA ALA A 113 -10.62 -3.28 -6.12
C ALA A 113 -11.42 -4.52 -6.52
N LEU A 114 -10.74 -5.66 -6.71
CA LEU A 114 -11.39 -6.94 -6.99
C LEU A 114 -12.19 -7.46 -5.78
N VAL A 115 -11.66 -7.36 -4.55
CA VAL A 115 -12.37 -7.73 -3.31
C VAL A 115 -13.67 -6.94 -3.19
N VAL A 116 -13.62 -5.62 -3.41
CA VAL A 116 -14.82 -4.78 -3.36
C VAL A 116 -15.79 -5.17 -4.48
N ALA A 117 -15.32 -5.36 -5.71
CA ALA A 117 -16.18 -5.74 -6.83
C ALA A 117 -16.87 -7.10 -6.63
N SER A 118 -16.13 -8.12 -6.16
CA SER A 118 -16.69 -9.43 -5.84
C SER A 118 -17.64 -9.37 -4.65
N GLY A 119 -17.34 -8.56 -3.63
CA GLY A 119 -18.21 -8.37 -2.47
C GLY A 119 -19.53 -7.70 -2.83
N LEU A 120 -19.52 -6.73 -3.76
CA LEU A 120 -20.76 -6.15 -4.29
C LEU A 120 -21.58 -7.16 -5.09
N ALA A 121 -20.91 -8.00 -5.89
CA ALA A 121 -21.58 -9.04 -6.67
C ALA A 121 -22.15 -10.16 -5.78
N ALA A 122 -21.53 -10.45 -4.64
CA ALA A 122 -22.00 -11.42 -3.65
C ALA A 122 -23.33 -11.03 -2.98
N LEU A 123 -23.75 -9.76 -3.08
CA LEU A 123 -25.05 -9.30 -2.59
C LEU A 123 -26.23 -9.75 -3.48
N GLU A 124 -25.95 -10.19 -4.70
CA GLU A 124 -27.00 -10.65 -5.62
C GLU A 124 -27.46 -12.07 -5.26
N PRO A 125 -28.78 -12.35 -5.32
CA PRO A 125 -29.29 -13.68 -5.00
C PRO A 125 -28.97 -14.71 -6.09
N GLY A 126 -28.80 -15.97 -5.67
CA GLY A 126 -28.62 -17.13 -6.56
C GLY A 126 -27.16 -17.48 -6.84
N GLY A 127 -26.94 -18.47 -7.72
CA GLY A 127 -25.62 -19.07 -7.90
C GLY A 127 -24.51 -18.13 -8.39
N ALA A 128 -24.87 -17.00 -9.00
CA ALA A 128 -23.88 -15.97 -9.35
C ALA A 128 -23.34 -15.22 -8.12
N GLY A 129 -24.20 -14.95 -7.13
CA GLY A 129 -23.80 -14.35 -5.85
C GLY A 129 -22.95 -15.31 -5.03
N GLU A 130 -23.35 -16.58 -4.94
CA GLU A 130 -22.58 -17.63 -4.25
C GLU A 130 -21.17 -17.78 -4.83
N ALA A 131 -21.04 -17.78 -6.17
CA ALA A 131 -19.73 -17.82 -6.82
C ALA A 131 -18.90 -16.53 -6.57
N ALA A 132 -19.56 -15.38 -6.46
CA ALA A 132 -18.89 -14.12 -6.14
C ALA A 132 -18.43 -14.05 -4.68
N GLU A 133 -19.17 -14.68 -3.76
CA GLU A 133 -18.80 -14.84 -2.35
C GLU A 133 -17.55 -15.72 -2.21
N GLU A 134 -17.49 -16.88 -2.85
CA GLU A 134 -16.28 -17.73 -2.87
C GLU A 134 -15.06 -16.98 -3.43
N LEU A 135 -15.27 -16.21 -4.51
CA LEU A 135 -14.23 -15.35 -5.06
C LEU A 135 -13.82 -14.24 -4.07
N HIS A 136 -14.78 -13.63 -3.37
CA HIS A 136 -14.53 -12.60 -2.36
C HIS A 136 -13.68 -13.15 -1.20
N GLU A 137 -14.02 -14.31 -0.66
CA GLU A 137 -13.25 -14.97 0.39
C GLU A 137 -11.81 -15.27 -0.06
N PHE A 138 -11.64 -15.83 -1.25
CA PHE A 138 -10.32 -16.09 -1.82
C PHE A 138 -9.49 -14.80 -1.97
N LEU A 139 -10.10 -13.75 -2.54
CA LEU A 139 -9.44 -12.46 -2.74
C LEU A 139 -9.14 -11.76 -1.40
N ALA A 140 -9.99 -11.90 -0.39
CA ALA A 140 -9.77 -11.39 0.96
C ALA A 140 -8.57 -12.11 1.63
N GLY A 141 -8.47 -13.43 1.47
CA GLY A 141 -7.30 -14.20 1.90
C GLY A 141 -6.01 -13.75 1.20
N LEU A 142 -6.08 -13.55 -0.13
CA LEU A 142 -4.96 -13.03 -0.91
C LEU A 142 -4.58 -11.61 -0.48
N SER A 143 -5.56 -10.72 -0.20
CA SER A 143 -5.26 -9.37 0.26
C SER A 143 -4.58 -9.37 1.62
N LEU A 144 -5.00 -10.25 2.55
CA LEU A 144 -4.32 -10.40 3.83
C LEU A 144 -2.87 -10.83 3.64
N PHE A 145 -2.61 -11.83 2.80
CA PHE A 145 -1.25 -12.26 2.48
C PHE A 145 -0.40 -11.12 1.93
N LEU A 146 -0.92 -10.33 1.00
CA LEU A 146 -0.22 -9.17 0.43
C LEU A 146 0.04 -8.08 1.46
N VAL A 147 -0.90 -7.83 2.39
CA VAL A 147 -0.71 -6.91 3.52
C VAL A 147 0.44 -7.38 4.40
N LEU A 148 0.48 -8.67 4.77
CA LEU A 148 1.57 -9.23 5.58
C LEU A 148 2.92 -9.13 4.86
N LEU A 149 2.97 -9.44 3.56
CA LEU A 149 4.15 -9.26 2.72
C LEU A 149 4.62 -7.79 2.70
N HIS A 150 3.67 -6.86 2.55
CA HIS A 150 3.95 -5.43 2.58
C HIS A 150 4.55 -4.99 3.94
N LEU A 151 3.95 -5.40 5.05
CA LEU A 151 4.47 -5.10 6.39
C LEU A 151 5.88 -5.68 6.60
N GLY A 152 6.13 -6.91 6.13
CA GLY A 152 7.47 -7.50 6.14
C GLY A 152 8.48 -6.70 5.31
N GLY A 153 8.08 -6.24 4.12
CA GLY A 153 8.89 -5.37 3.28
C GLY A 153 9.18 -4.00 3.92
N VAL A 154 8.19 -3.41 4.60
CA VAL A 154 8.33 -2.17 5.36
C VAL A 154 9.30 -2.36 6.53
N LEU A 155 9.18 -3.46 7.28
CA LEU A 155 10.08 -3.77 8.39
C LEU A 155 11.52 -3.98 7.89
N LEU A 156 11.72 -4.83 6.90
CA LEU A 156 13.04 -5.13 6.33
C LEU A 156 13.71 -3.88 5.77
N SER A 157 12.96 -3.08 5.01
CA SER A 157 13.47 -1.81 4.46
C SER A 157 13.76 -0.78 5.57
N SER A 158 12.99 -0.79 6.66
CA SER A 158 13.24 0.10 7.80
C SER A 158 14.51 -0.29 8.57
N LEU A 159 14.74 -1.59 8.73
CA LEU A 159 15.93 -2.13 9.41
C LEU A 159 17.19 -1.92 8.58
N LEU A 160 17.17 -2.30 7.30
CA LEU A 160 18.33 -2.17 6.40
C LEU A 160 18.64 -0.71 6.05
N GLY A 161 17.61 0.12 5.88
CA GLY A 161 17.76 1.54 5.56
C GLY A 161 18.04 2.42 6.78
N GLY A 162 17.93 1.90 8.01
CA GLY A 162 18.12 2.68 9.24
C GLY A 162 17.07 3.79 9.44
N GLU A 163 15.89 3.67 8.82
CA GLU A 163 14.85 4.69 8.82
C GLU A 163 13.49 4.09 9.14
N ASN A 164 12.73 4.68 10.06
CA ASN A 164 11.39 4.20 10.38
C ASN A 164 10.38 4.65 9.30
N LEU A 165 10.05 3.75 8.38
CA LEU A 165 9.13 4.03 7.27
C LEU A 165 7.69 4.27 7.73
N VAL A 166 7.25 3.65 8.83
CA VAL A 166 5.93 3.90 9.42
C VAL A 166 5.84 5.35 9.92
N ARG A 167 6.90 5.81 10.60
CA ARG A 167 7.03 7.21 11.02
C ARG A 167 7.09 8.15 9.82
N ALA A 168 7.83 7.79 8.76
CA ALA A 168 7.88 8.58 7.54
C ALA A 168 6.50 8.69 6.86
N MET A 169 5.69 7.63 6.90
CA MET A 169 4.32 7.65 6.41
C MET A 169 3.40 8.53 7.28
N TRP A 170 3.67 8.59 8.59
CA TRP A 170 2.95 9.49 9.49
C TRP A 170 3.39 10.95 9.39
N THR A 171 4.66 11.26 9.16
CA THR A 171 5.15 12.65 9.13
C THR A 171 5.20 13.24 7.72
N GLY A 172 5.20 12.37 6.71
CA GLY A 172 5.42 12.71 5.30
C GLY A 172 6.87 13.11 4.97
N ARG A 173 7.79 12.96 5.92
CA ARG A 173 9.19 13.40 5.79
C ARG A 173 10.15 12.22 5.87
N LYS A 174 11.15 12.23 5.00
CA LYS A 174 12.26 11.28 4.99
C LYS A 174 13.58 12.03 5.20
N ARG A 175 14.56 11.41 5.85
CA ARG A 175 15.88 12.00 6.00
C ARG A 175 16.60 11.95 4.65
N ALA A 176 17.19 13.04 4.20
CA ALA A 176 18.11 12.99 3.07
C ALA A 176 19.39 12.26 3.53
N GLY A 177 19.54 11.00 3.15
CA GLY A 177 20.82 10.31 3.30
C GLY A 177 21.91 10.97 2.43
N PRO A 178 23.19 10.92 2.83
CA PRO A 178 24.28 11.48 2.04
C PRO A 178 24.41 10.66 0.75
N GLY A 179 23.93 11.20 -0.38
CA GLY A 179 24.13 10.62 -1.72
C GLY A 179 22.88 10.06 -2.43
N GLY A 180 21.66 10.35 -1.98
CA GLY A 180 20.46 9.94 -2.72
C GLY A 180 20.34 10.65 -4.08
N ARG A 181 20.34 9.89 -5.18
CA ARG A 181 19.85 10.34 -6.49
C ARG A 181 18.31 10.37 -6.51
#